data_AF-A0A4U1DA76-F1
#
_entry.id   AF-A0A4U1DA76-F1
#
_cell.length_a   1.000
_cell.length_b   1.000
_cell.length_c   1.000
_cell.angle_alpha   90.00
_cell.angle_beta   90.00
_cell.angle_gamma   90.00
#
_symmetry.space_group_name_H-M   'P 1'
#
loop_
_entity.id
_entity.type
_entity.pdbx_description
1 polymer ?
#
loop_
_entity_poly.entity_id
_entity_poly.type
_entity_poly.pdbx_seq_one_letter_code
_entity_poly.pdbx_strand_id
1 'polypeptide(L)'
;MERSGLFLRLRIIKSIPNMFTLGNLYCGFLSIGFAANGEYNNAAILILIGMMLDSMDGRLARMLKADSTLGKELDSLADIVSFGVAPSFLVYYTYFYQFELIGLVVAGLFPLFGAYRLARFNISSDKSSLNYFIGVPITAAGGILALLTLFGGEFPDIITTVVYTALCFLMISRIRIPSLKEVPLPKYGTIVTVFIGCLLVVIYRGTYVKFPYLIYIAAPLYVAYVAYRFVKGRNKKHTD
;
A
#
# COMPACT_ATOMS: atom_id res chain seq x y z
N MET A 1 -0.76 37.32 18.13
CA MET A 1 -1.86 36.45 17.65
C MET A 1 -1.65 35.90 16.23
N GLU A 2 -1.04 36.64 15.29
CA GLU A 2 -0.77 36.13 13.93
C GLU A 2 0.27 34.99 13.87
N ARG A 3 1.39 35.09 14.63
CA ARG A 3 2.41 34.02 14.67
C ARG A 3 1.85 32.69 15.17
N SER A 4 0.97 32.70 16.18
CA SER A 4 0.30 31.49 16.70
C SER A 4 -0.60 30.81 15.67
N GLY A 5 -1.31 31.59 14.83
CA GLY A 5 -2.14 31.04 13.75
C GLY A 5 -1.32 30.43 12.60
N LEU A 6 -0.18 31.03 12.27
CA LEU A 6 0.75 30.51 11.27
C LEU A 6 1.41 29.19 11.74
N PHE A 7 1.85 29.13 13.00
CA PHE A 7 2.40 27.91 13.61
C PHE A 7 1.37 26.78 13.66
N LEU A 8 0.12 27.08 14.00
CA LEU A 8 -0.96 26.09 14.01
C LEU A 8 -1.27 25.59 12.59
N ARG A 9 -1.34 26.47 11.59
CA ARG A 9 -1.50 26.09 10.18
C ARG A 9 -0.35 25.21 9.69
N LEU A 10 0.89 25.56 9.99
CA LEU A 10 2.07 24.75 9.61
C LEU A 10 2.07 23.38 10.29
N ARG A 11 1.61 23.30 11.54
CA ARG A 11 1.49 22.03 12.28
C ARG A 11 0.40 21.14 11.68
N ILE A 12 -0.77 21.70 11.36
CA ILE A 12 -1.87 20.97 10.71
C ILE A 12 -1.44 20.46 9.34
N ILE A 13 -0.77 21.29 8.53
CA ILE A 13 -0.30 20.90 7.19
C ILE A 13 0.72 19.74 7.27
N LYS A 14 1.58 19.73 8.29
CA LYS A 14 2.54 18.64 8.52
C LYS A 14 1.92 17.36 9.08
N SER A 15 0.77 17.44 9.73
CA SER A 15 0.06 16.26 10.26
C SER A 15 -0.75 15.51 9.20
N ILE A 16 -1.09 16.15 8.07
CA ILE A 16 -1.91 15.53 7.02
C ILE A 16 -1.26 14.25 6.47
N PRO A 17 0.01 14.23 6.03
CA PRO A 17 0.63 13.00 5.54
C PRO A 17 0.61 11.87 6.58
N ASN A 18 0.93 12.19 7.84
CA ASN A 18 0.93 11.20 8.93
C ASN A 18 -0.47 10.59 9.17
N MET A 19 -1.56 11.33 8.96
CA MET A 19 -2.92 10.78 9.06
C MET A 19 -3.20 9.75 7.97
N PHE A 20 -2.68 9.95 6.76
CA PHE A 20 -2.80 8.98 5.68
C PHE A 20 -1.95 7.73 5.98
N THR A 21 -0.75 7.89 6.51
CA THR A 21 0.10 6.77 6.96
C THR A 21 -0.57 5.95 8.06
N LEU A 22 -1.17 6.62 9.06
CA LEU A 22 -1.95 5.95 10.10
C LEU A 22 -3.22 5.27 9.54
N GLY A 23 -3.84 5.87 8.52
CA GLY A 23 -4.95 5.27 7.80
C GLY A 23 -4.54 3.98 7.07
N ASN A 24 -3.39 3.99 6.39
CA ASN A 24 -2.79 2.80 5.79
C ASN A 24 -2.59 1.71 6.86
N LEU A 25 -1.91 2.04 7.96
CA LEU A 25 -1.67 1.12 9.08
C LEU A 25 -2.98 0.50 9.61
N TYR A 26 -4.03 1.32 9.75
CA TYR A 26 -5.33 0.86 10.21
C TYR A 26 -6.01 -0.08 9.20
N CYS A 27 -5.86 0.16 7.90
CA CYS A 27 -6.30 -0.79 6.86
C CYS A 27 -5.58 -2.14 6.99
N GLY A 28 -4.27 -2.14 7.25
CA GLY A 28 -3.49 -3.35 7.53
C GLY A 28 -4.03 -4.12 8.74
N PHE A 29 -4.28 -3.42 9.85
CA PHE A 29 -4.87 -4.01 11.05
C PHE A 29 -6.24 -4.64 10.78
N LEU A 30 -7.14 -3.92 10.10
CA LEU A 30 -8.46 -4.44 9.76
C LEU A 30 -8.36 -5.65 8.83
N SER A 31 -7.44 -5.64 7.85
CA SER A 31 -7.23 -6.74 6.92
C SER A 31 -6.92 -8.06 7.66
N ILE A 32 -6.07 -8.02 8.69
CA ILE A 32 -5.77 -9.18 9.53
C ILE A 32 -7.04 -9.71 10.20
N GLY A 33 -7.86 -8.82 10.76
CA GLY A 33 -9.13 -9.20 11.39
C GLY A 33 -10.12 -9.84 10.42
N PHE A 34 -10.28 -9.29 9.21
CA PHE A 34 -11.14 -9.86 8.18
C PHE A 34 -10.60 -11.22 7.69
N ALA A 35 -9.29 -11.37 7.52
CA ALA A 35 -8.68 -12.64 7.14
C ALA A 35 -8.92 -13.71 8.21
N ALA A 36 -8.79 -13.37 9.50
CA ALA A 36 -9.07 -14.28 10.61
C ALA A 36 -10.54 -14.74 10.68
N ASN A 37 -11.47 -13.90 10.21
CA ASN A 37 -12.90 -14.23 10.13
C ASN A 37 -13.30 -14.98 8.85
N GLY A 38 -12.34 -15.35 8.00
CA GLY A 38 -12.60 -16.04 6.72
C GLY A 38 -13.03 -15.10 5.57
N GLU A 39 -13.04 -13.79 5.79
CA GLU A 39 -13.40 -12.79 4.78
C GLU A 39 -12.17 -12.36 3.94
N TYR A 40 -11.57 -13.31 3.22
CA TYR A 40 -10.30 -13.12 2.51
C TYR A 40 -10.36 -12.02 1.43
N ASN A 41 -11.48 -11.91 0.71
CA ASN A 41 -11.66 -10.87 -0.31
C ASN A 41 -11.64 -9.46 0.30
N ASN A 42 -12.32 -9.27 1.43
CA ASN A 42 -12.35 -7.98 2.12
C ASN A 42 -10.99 -7.64 2.72
N ALA A 43 -10.29 -8.64 3.26
CA ALA A 43 -8.91 -8.50 3.72
C ALA A 43 -7.95 -8.08 2.60
N ALA A 44 -8.03 -8.71 1.43
CA ALA A 44 -7.25 -8.36 0.25
C ALA A 44 -7.54 -6.92 -0.22
N ILE A 45 -8.81 -6.54 -0.32
CA ILE A 45 -9.23 -5.18 -0.71
C ILE A 45 -8.67 -4.13 0.26
N LEU A 46 -8.68 -4.41 1.57
CA LEU A 46 -8.12 -3.48 2.57
C LEU A 46 -6.62 -3.26 2.40
N ILE A 47 -5.84 -4.29 2.05
CA ILE A 47 -4.41 -4.14 1.74
C ILE A 47 -4.23 -3.23 0.51
N LEU A 48 -5.06 -3.40 -0.52
CA LEU A 48 -5.02 -2.57 -1.72
C LEU A 48 -5.43 -1.12 -1.43
N ILE A 49 -6.41 -0.89 -0.56
CA ILE A 49 -6.77 0.45 -0.08
C ILE A 49 -5.61 1.06 0.71
N GLY A 50 -4.97 0.29 1.59
CA GLY A 50 -3.76 0.72 2.31
C GLY A 50 -2.65 1.19 1.36
N MET A 51 -2.42 0.43 0.29
CA MET A 51 -1.45 0.79 -0.77
C MET A 51 -1.79 2.11 -1.46
N MET A 52 -3.08 2.40 -1.63
CA MET A 52 -3.49 3.68 -2.17
C MET A 52 -3.18 4.83 -1.21
N LEU A 53 -3.46 4.65 0.09
CA LEU A 53 -3.19 5.66 1.13
C LEU A 53 -1.67 5.94 1.26
N ASP A 54 -0.85 4.90 1.19
CA ASP A 54 0.62 4.96 1.16
C ASP A 54 1.18 5.66 -0.09
N SER A 55 0.51 5.49 -1.23
CA SER A 55 0.89 6.26 -2.42
C SER A 55 0.56 7.75 -2.28
N MET A 56 -0.41 8.09 -1.42
CA MET A 56 -0.92 9.44 -1.22
C MET A 56 -0.12 10.21 -0.16
N ASP A 57 0.24 9.63 0.98
CA ASP A 57 1.01 10.32 2.03
C ASP A 57 2.40 10.76 1.55
N GLY A 58 3.17 9.90 0.89
CA GLY A 58 4.50 10.20 0.38
C GLY A 58 4.47 11.24 -0.75
N ARG A 59 3.33 11.44 -1.42
CA ARG A 59 3.13 12.51 -2.40
C ARG A 59 2.66 13.80 -1.75
N LEU A 60 1.76 13.72 -0.76
CA LEU A 60 1.32 14.89 0.01
C LEU A 60 2.47 15.49 0.80
N ALA A 61 3.34 14.69 1.39
CA ALA A 61 4.56 15.15 2.08
C ALA A 61 5.45 15.98 1.13
N ARG A 62 5.71 15.46 -0.08
CA ARG A 62 6.49 16.17 -1.12
C ARG A 62 5.79 17.44 -1.62
N MET A 63 4.49 17.38 -1.88
CA MET A 63 3.71 18.53 -2.40
C MET A 63 3.59 19.66 -1.37
N LEU A 64 3.46 19.31 -0.08
CA LEU A 64 3.29 20.25 1.02
C LEU A 64 4.62 20.68 1.63
N LYS A 65 5.77 20.20 1.11
CA LYS A 65 7.09 20.35 1.72
C LYS A 65 7.08 20.00 3.21
N ALA A 66 6.32 18.96 3.53
CA ALA A 66 6.03 18.48 4.89
C ALA A 66 6.82 17.21 5.22
N ASP A 67 7.92 16.95 4.51
CA ASP A 67 8.82 15.84 4.82
C ASP A 67 9.37 16.01 6.24
N SER A 68 9.19 14.97 7.06
CA SER A 68 9.65 14.93 8.44
C SER A 68 10.30 13.60 8.75
N THR A 69 11.29 13.60 9.64
CA THR A 69 11.93 12.37 10.12
C THR A 69 10.93 11.44 10.78
N LEU A 70 10.02 11.99 11.59
CA LEU A 70 8.90 11.25 12.18
C LEU A 70 8.04 10.55 11.11
N GLY A 71 7.64 11.29 10.07
CA GLY A 71 6.80 10.74 8.99
C GLY A 71 7.50 9.59 8.27
N LYS A 72 8.81 9.69 8.02
CA LYS A 72 9.59 8.62 7.38
C LYS A 72 9.64 7.33 8.23
N GLU A 73 9.84 7.47 9.55
CA GLU A 73 9.84 6.29 10.43
C GLU A 73 8.43 5.70 10.58
N LEU A 74 7.40 6.56 10.66
CA LEU A 74 6.00 6.14 10.71
C LEU A 74 5.57 5.39 9.45
N ASP A 75 6.02 5.84 8.28
CA ASP A 75 5.84 5.20 6.97
C ASP A 75 6.40 3.77 6.97
N SER A 76 7.65 3.60 7.44
CA SER A 76 8.28 2.28 7.55
C SER A 76 7.55 1.34 8.54
N LEU A 77 6.99 1.88 9.63
CA LEU A 77 6.19 1.12 10.60
C LEU A 77 4.80 0.75 10.05
N ALA A 78 4.18 1.64 9.27
CA ALA A 78 2.92 1.34 8.59
C ALA A 78 3.13 0.29 7.50
N ASP A 79 4.19 0.43 6.72
CA ASP A 79 4.56 -0.49 5.63
C ASP A 79 4.69 -1.94 6.10
N ILE A 80 5.39 -2.16 7.21
CA ILE A 80 5.61 -3.51 7.72
C ILE A 80 4.29 -4.17 8.15
N VAL A 81 3.35 -3.42 8.75
CA VAL A 81 2.07 -3.96 9.17
C VAL A 81 1.15 -4.19 7.98
N SER A 82 0.96 -3.17 7.14
CA SER A 82 0.00 -3.20 6.03
C SER A 82 0.43 -4.04 4.85
N PHE A 83 1.73 -4.12 4.58
CA PHE A 83 2.25 -4.85 3.42
C PHE A 83 3.19 -5.99 3.77
N GLY A 84 3.55 -6.18 5.03
CA GLY A 84 4.27 -7.36 5.51
C GLY A 84 3.37 -8.32 6.28
N VAL A 85 2.86 -7.86 7.43
CA VAL A 85 2.11 -8.67 8.38
C VAL A 85 0.72 -9.02 7.84
N ALA A 86 -0.03 -8.05 7.32
CA ALA A 86 -1.38 -8.29 6.82
C ALA A 86 -1.43 -9.28 5.63
N PRO A 87 -0.59 -9.14 4.58
CA PRO A 87 -0.55 -10.12 3.49
C PRO A 87 -0.03 -11.50 3.94
N SER A 88 0.87 -11.54 4.93
CA SER A 88 1.32 -12.80 5.53
C SER A 88 0.18 -13.55 6.20
N PHE A 89 -0.61 -12.88 7.03
CA PHE A 89 -1.79 -13.50 7.65
C PHE A 89 -2.85 -13.87 6.61
N LEU A 90 -3.05 -13.05 5.58
CA LEU A 90 -3.95 -13.36 4.48
C LEU A 90 -3.58 -14.69 3.82
N VAL A 91 -2.30 -14.86 3.44
CA VAL A 91 -1.82 -16.12 2.84
C VAL A 91 -1.88 -17.28 3.83
N TYR A 92 -1.57 -17.04 5.11
CA TYR A 92 -1.69 -18.06 6.14
C TYR A 92 -3.11 -18.62 6.20
N TYR A 93 -4.12 -17.77 6.42
CA TYR A 93 -5.50 -18.23 6.56
C TYR A 93 -6.06 -18.83 5.27
N THR A 94 -5.63 -18.35 4.10
CA THR A 94 -6.13 -18.87 2.81
C THR A 94 -5.47 -20.18 2.38
N TYR A 95 -4.15 -20.34 2.55
CA TYR A 95 -3.39 -21.45 1.93
C TYR A 95 -2.61 -22.31 2.91
N PHE A 96 -2.06 -21.71 3.98
CA PHE A 96 -1.18 -22.42 4.90
C PHE A 96 -1.86 -22.89 6.19
N TYR A 97 -3.15 -22.57 6.38
CA TYR A 97 -3.90 -22.94 7.58
C TYR A 97 -3.94 -24.45 7.80
N GLN A 98 -3.97 -25.23 6.71
CA GLN A 98 -3.92 -26.70 6.74
C GLN A 98 -2.62 -27.28 7.35
N PHE A 99 -1.54 -26.49 7.40
CA PHE A 99 -0.25 -26.87 7.99
C PHE A 99 -0.07 -26.33 9.41
N GLU A 100 -1.12 -25.76 10.01
CA GLU A 100 -1.17 -25.28 11.39
C GLU A 100 0.07 -24.43 11.77
N LEU A 101 0.80 -24.81 12.82
CA LEU A 101 1.97 -24.09 13.31
C LEU A 101 3.07 -23.95 12.25
N ILE A 102 3.28 -24.98 11.41
CA ILE A 102 4.30 -24.92 10.35
C ILE A 102 3.89 -23.86 9.33
N GLY A 103 2.62 -23.84 8.94
CA GLY A 103 2.08 -22.82 8.05
C GLY A 103 2.24 -21.40 8.60
N LEU A 104 2.04 -21.22 9.90
CA LEU A 104 2.21 -19.94 10.58
C LEU A 104 3.68 -19.49 10.59
N VAL A 105 4.60 -20.41 10.87
CA VAL A 105 6.05 -20.13 10.84
C VAL A 105 6.50 -19.74 9.44
N VAL A 106 6.04 -20.46 8.41
CA VAL A 106 6.34 -20.14 7.01
C VAL A 106 5.77 -18.77 6.65
N ALA A 107 4.52 -18.49 7.00
CA ALA A 107 3.89 -17.18 6.76
C ALA A 107 4.67 -16.04 7.43
N GLY A 108 5.18 -16.25 8.64
CA GLY A 108 5.98 -15.28 9.39
C GLY A 108 7.30 -14.87 8.73
N LEU A 109 7.81 -15.62 7.75
CA LEU A 109 9.04 -15.25 7.02
C LEU A 109 8.86 -13.97 6.20
N PHE A 110 7.66 -13.73 5.66
CA PHE A 110 7.39 -12.58 4.81
C PHE A 110 7.58 -11.23 5.52
N PRO A 111 6.97 -10.97 6.71
CA PRO A 111 7.25 -9.75 7.45
C PRO A 111 8.71 -9.68 7.94
N LEU A 112 9.36 -10.79 8.29
CA LEU A 112 10.78 -10.77 8.69
C LEU A 112 11.68 -10.26 7.56
N PHE A 113 11.49 -10.78 6.35
CA PHE A 113 12.23 -10.35 5.17
C PHE A 113 11.86 -8.93 4.74
N GLY A 114 10.59 -8.55 4.85
CA GLY A 114 10.11 -7.20 4.63
C GLY A 114 10.75 -6.17 5.59
N ALA A 115 10.84 -6.50 6.89
CA ALA A 115 11.45 -5.64 7.90
C ALA A 115 12.96 -5.45 7.64
N TYR A 116 13.68 -6.53 7.31
CA TYR A 116 15.10 -6.45 6.95
C TYR A 116 15.33 -5.59 5.70
N ARG A 117 14.46 -5.71 4.69
CA ARG A 117 14.49 -4.87 3.49
C ARG A 117 14.29 -3.40 3.85
N LEU A 118 13.28 -3.06 4.65
CA LEU A 118 12.99 -1.68 5.07
C LEU A 118 14.15 -1.08 5.87
N ALA A 119 14.72 -1.84 6.80
CA ALA A 119 15.89 -1.41 7.57
C ALA A 119 17.08 -1.08 6.66
N ARG A 120 17.39 -1.96 5.69
CA ARG A 120 18.45 -1.72 4.69
C ARG A 120 18.18 -0.48 3.84
N PHE A 121 16.93 -0.29 3.41
CA PHE A 121 16.55 0.89 2.64
C PHE A 121 16.69 2.19 3.46
N ASN A 122 16.37 2.15 4.76
CA ASN A 122 16.43 3.32 5.64
C ASN A 122 17.85 3.80 5.96
N ILE A 123 18.82 2.89 6.05
CA ILE A 123 20.24 3.19 6.35
C ILE A 123 21.09 3.41 5.10
N SER A 124 20.61 3.04 3.91
CA SER A 124 21.38 3.21 2.66
C SER A 124 21.53 4.71 2.33
N SER A 125 22.76 5.20 2.40
CA SER A 125 23.14 6.60 2.13
C SER A 125 23.20 6.94 0.63
N ASP A 126 23.11 5.93 -0.24
CA ASP A 126 23.14 6.10 -1.70
C ASP A 126 21.73 6.41 -2.24
N LYS A 127 21.25 7.62 -1.97
CA LYS A 127 20.04 8.18 -2.60
C LYS A 127 20.33 8.82 -3.97
N SER A 128 21.58 8.76 -4.44
CA SER A 128 22.12 9.60 -5.51
C SER A 128 22.37 8.90 -6.85
N SER A 129 22.37 7.57 -6.94
CA SER A 129 22.44 6.88 -8.25
C SER A 129 21.03 6.49 -8.75
N LEU A 130 20.47 7.41 -9.55
CA LEU A 130 19.26 7.22 -10.35
C LEU A 130 19.32 5.89 -11.13
N ASN A 131 18.17 5.21 -11.21
CA ASN A 131 17.77 4.18 -12.20
C ASN A 131 17.55 2.74 -11.70
N TYR A 132 17.85 2.40 -10.45
CA TYR A 132 17.65 1.02 -9.96
C TYR A 132 17.07 0.97 -8.54
N PHE A 133 16.03 0.17 -8.33
CA PHE A 133 15.62 -0.30 -7.00
C PHE A 133 16.39 -1.58 -6.67
N ILE A 134 16.87 -1.72 -5.43
CA ILE A 134 17.51 -2.96 -4.95
C ILE A 134 16.42 -3.79 -4.27
N GLY A 135 16.04 -4.91 -4.87
CA GLY A 135 14.98 -5.80 -4.37
C GLY A 135 13.55 -5.28 -4.61
N VAL A 136 12.56 -6.17 -4.48
CA VAL A 136 11.14 -5.84 -4.69
C VAL A 136 10.60 -5.01 -3.51
N PRO A 137 9.85 -3.91 -3.75
CA PRO A 137 9.17 -3.18 -2.70
C PRO A 137 8.24 -4.04 -1.83
N ILE A 138 8.28 -3.86 -0.50
CA ILE A 138 7.37 -4.58 0.41
C ILE A 138 5.91 -4.27 0.05
N THR A 139 5.63 -3.01 -0.28
CA THR A 139 4.34 -2.54 -0.80
C THR A 139 3.92 -3.37 -2.02
N ALA A 140 4.77 -3.47 -3.05
CA ALA A 140 4.50 -4.25 -4.25
C ALA A 140 4.32 -5.74 -3.95
N ALA A 141 5.16 -6.34 -3.10
CA ALA A 141 5.05 -7.75 -2.72
C ALA A 141 3.71 -8.03 -2.01
N GLY A 142 3.34 -7.20 -1.04
CA GLY A 142 2.07 -7.30 -0.33
C GLY A 142 0.85 -7.13 -1.24
N GLY A 143 0.92 -6.21 -2.21
CA GLY A 143 -0.14 -6.03 -3.21
C GLY A 143 -0.28 -7.21 -4.17
N ILE A 144 0.82 -7.82 -4.60
CA ILE A 144 0.79 -9.03 -5.44
C ILE A 144 0.09 -10.16 -4.68
N LEU A 145 0.40 -10.37 -3.40
CA LEU A 145 -0.28 -11.37 -2.59
C LEU A 145 -1.78 -11.07 -2.42
N ALA A 146 -2.15 -9.81 -2.17
CA ALA A 146 -3.55 -9.41 -2.08
C ALA A 146 -4.32 -9.65 -3.39
N LEU A 147 -3.72 -9.32 -4.54
CA LEU A 147 -4.31 -9.59 -5.86
C LEU A 147 -4.43 -11.09 -6.11
N LEU A 148 -3.40 -11.86 -5.77
CA LEU A 148 -3.40 -13.30 -5.95
C LEU A 148 -4.51 -13.97 -5.14
N THR A 149 -4.75 -13.54 -3.89
CA THR A 149 -5.88 -14.01 -3.10
C THR A 149 -7.23 -13.61 -3.70
N LEU A 150 -7.35 -12.39 -4.24
CA LEU A 150 -8.59 -11.90 -4.88
C LEU A 150 -8.99 -12.74 -6.11
N PHE A 151 -8.00 -13.20 -6.88
CA PHE A 151 -8.17 -14.06 -8.06
C PHE A 151 -7.88 -15.54 -7.77
N GLY A 152 -7.73 -15.91 -6.50
CA GLY A 152 -7.17 -17.19 -6.08
C GLY A 152 -7.99 -18.41 -6.47
N GLY A 153 -9.28 -18.24 -6.76
CA GLY A 153 -10.14 -19.32 -7.26
C GLY A 153 -9.73 -19.89 -8.61
N GLU A 154 -8.85 -19.21 -9.36
CA GLU A 154 -8.37 -19.64 -10.67
C GLU A 154 -6.96 -20.24 -10.65
N PHE A 155 -6.25 -20.18 -9.52
CA PHE A 155 -4.85 -20.62 -9.42
C PHE A 155 -4.67 -21.79 -8.44
N PRO A 156 -3.90 -22.83 -8.79
CA PRO A 156 -3.53 -23.89 -7.85
C PRO A 156 -2.72 -23.36 -6.66
N ASP A 157 -2.93 -23.92 -5.47
CA ASP A 157 -2.22 -23.57 -4.22
C ASP A 157 -0.68 -23.62 -4.34
N ILE A 158 -0.18 -24.51 -5.21
CA ILE A 158 1.25 -24.64 -5.51
C ILE A 158 1.79 -23.35 -6.14
N ILE A 159 1.04 -22.72 -7.05
CA ILE A 159 1.47 -21.47 -7.69
C ILE A 159 1.59 -20.38 -6.63
N THR A 160 0.60 -20.26 -5.75
CA THR A 160 0.62 -19.25 -4.68
C THR A 160 1.77 -19.45 -3.72
N THR A 161 2.08 -20.69 -3.35
CA THR A 161 3.21 -21.03 -2.49
C THR A 161 4.55 -20.66 -3.15
N VAL A 162 4.69 -20.95 -4.45
CA VAL A 162 5.88 -20.59 -5.23
C VAL A 162 6.02 -19.08 -5.34
N VAL A 163 4.95 -18.35 -5.65
CA VAL A 163 4.96 -16.88 -5.74
C VAL A 163 5.31 -16.26 -4.39
N TYR A 164 4.68 -16.72 -3.30
CA TYR A 164 4.95 -16.26 -1.94
C TYR A 164 6.43 -16.44 -1.58
N THR A 165 6.97 -17.64 -1.82
CA THR A 165 8.38 -17.95 -1.55
C THR A 165 9.31 -17.11 -2.42
N ALA A 166 9.00 -16.96 -3.70
CA ALA A 166 9.77 -16.10 -4.61
C ALA A 166 9.80 -14.65 -4.10
N LEU A 167 8.65 -14.07 -3.72
CA LEU A 167 8.57 -12.71 -3.20
C LEU A 167 9.42 -12.52 -1.93
N CYS A 168 9.38 -13.48 -1.01
CA CYS A 168 10.25 -13.52 0.17
C CYS A 168 11.73 -13.37 -0.18
N PHE A 169 12.24 -14.18 -1.11
CA PHE A 169 13.64 -14.09 -1.55
C PHE A 169 13.93 -12.83 -2.36
N LEU A 170 13.00 -12.40 -3.23
CA LEU A 170 13.15 -11.19 -4.03
C LEU A 170 13.21 -9.90 -3.19
N MET A 171 12.58 -9.86 -2.01
CA MET A 171 12.66 -8.72 -1.09
C MET A 171 14.06 -8.54 -0.49
N ILE A 172 14.78 -9.63 -0.23
CA ILE A 172 16.15 -9.58 0.33
C ILE A 172 17.22 -9.50 -0.77
N SER A 173 16.87 -10.03 -1.95
CA SER A 173 17.78 -10.13 -3.09
C SER A 173 18.38 -8.79 -3.46
N ARG A 174 19.65 -8.82 -3.88
CA ARG A 174 20.38 -7.64 -4.38
C ARG A 174 20.13 -7.38 -5.86
N ILE A 175 19.13 -8.03 -6.46
CA ILE A 175 18.76 -7.80 -7.86
C ILE A 175 18.36 -6.34 -8.02
N ARG A 176 19.05 -5.65 -8.92
CA ARG A 176 18.73 -4.29 -9.35
C ARG A 176 17.53 -4.37 -10.28
N ILE A 177 16.35 -4.06 -9.78
CA ILE A 177 15.15 -3.91 -10.60
C ILE A 177 15.23 -2.51 -11.22
N PRO A 178 15.24 -2.38 -12.56
CA PRO A 178 15.24 -1.07 -13.20
C PRO A 178 14.03 -0.27 -12.70
N SER A 179 14.31 0.94 -12.25
CA SER A 179 13.27 1.87 -11.81
C SER A 179 12.37 2.17 -13.00
N LEU A 180 11.08 1.83 -12.92
CA LEU A 180 10.04 2.28 -13.88
C LEU A 180 9.78 3.81 -13.77
N LYS A 181 10.83 4.61 -13.56
CA LYS A 181 10.79 6.08 -13.63
C LYS A 181 10.75 6.59 -15.07
N GLU A 182 11.17 5.79 -16.05
CA GLU A 182 11.26 6.19 -17.47
C GLU A 182 10.21 5.57 -18.40
N VAL A 183 9.29 4.75 -17.89
CA VAL A 183 8.11 4.43 -18.69
C VAL A 183 7.24 5.70 -18.68
N PRO A 184 6.87 6.28 -19.84
CA PRO A 184 5.86 7.32 -19.92
C PRO A 184 4.52 6.67 -19.53
N LEU A 185 4.33 6.44 -18.23
CA LEU A 185 3.10 5.90 -17.70
C LEU A 185 2.00 6.88 -18.11
N PRO A 186 0.93 6.41 -18.77
CA PRO A 186 -0.22 7.25 -19.04
C PRO A 186 -0.62 7.92 -17.73
N LYS A 187 -0.82 9.25 -17.75
CA LYS A 187 -0.97 10.13 -16.58
C LYS A 187 -1.38 9.35 -15.34
N TYR A 188 -0.56 9.32 -14.29
CA TYR A 188 -0.75 8.45 -13.11
C TYR A 188 -2.18 8.41 -12.51
N GLY A 189 -3.00 9.44 -12.75
CA GLY A 189 -4.45 9.39 -12.51
C GLY A 189 -5.16 8.26 -13.25
N THR A 190 -4.86 8.02 -14.53
CA THR A 190 -5.47 6.99 -15.38
C THR A 190 -5.21 5.57 -14.87
N ILE A 191 -3.98 5.26 -14.43
CA ILE A 191 -3.65 3.91 -13.89
C ILE A 191 -4.38 3.67 -12.57
N VAL A 192 -4.40 4.67 -11.68
CA VAL A 192 -5.10 4.52 -10.40
C VAL A 192 -6.62 4.55 -10.61
N THR A 193 -7.17 5.32 -11.55
CA THR A 193 -8.60 5.27 -11.90
C THR A 193 -8.99 3.99 -12.62
N VAL A 194 -8.10 3.39 -13.41
CA VAL A 194 -8.34 2.08 -14.04
C VAL A 194 -8.26 0.98 -12.99
N PHE A 195 -7.32 1.06 -12.05
CA PHE A 195 -7.23 0.12 -10.93
C PHE A 195 -8.43 0.23 -9.99
N ILE A 196 -8.86 1.45 -9.64
CA ILE A 196 -10.07 1.70 -8.85
C ILE A 196 -11.33 1.34 -9.64
N GLY A 197 -11.37 1.61 -10.94
CA GLY A 197 -12.47 1.18 -11.80
C GLY A 197 -12.57 -0.33 -11.85
N CYS A 198 -11.44 -1.03 -11.91
CA CYS A 198 -11.36 -2.49 -11.86
C CYS A 198 -11.77 -3.00 -10.47
N LEU A 199 -11.28 -2.38 -9.38
CA LEU A 199 -11.65 -2.69 -8.01
C LEU A 199 -13.15 -2.47 -7.77
N LEU A 200 -13.73 -1.38 -8.27
CA LEU A 200 -15.16 -1.08 -8.22
C LEU A 200 -15.99 -2.05 -9.07
N VAL A 201 -15.50 -2.47 -10.24
CA VAL A 201 -16.16 -3.47 -11.08
C VAL A 201 -16.13 -4.86 -10.43
N VAL A 202 -15.03 -5.24 -9.78
CA VAL A 202 -14.92 -6.48 -9.00
C VAL A 202 -15.85 -6.43 -7.79
N ILE A 203 -15.91 -5.29 -7.08
CA ILE A 203 -16.87 -5.05 -5.98
C ILE A 203 -18.32 -5.09 -6.48
N TYR A 204 -18.61 -4.57 -7.67
CA TYR A 204 -19.96 -4.55 -8.25
C TYR A 204 -20.41 -5.93 -8.74
N ARG A 205 -19.48 -6.76 -9.25
CA ARG A 205 -19.76 -8.13 -9.71
C ARG A 205 -19.82 -9.16 -8.57
N GLY A 206 -19.15 -8.91 -7.43
CA GLY A 206 -19.09 -9.78 -6.26
C GLY A 206 -20.08 -9.41 -5.15
N THR A 207 -21.30 -9.93 -5.27
CA THR A 207 -22.42 -10.10 -4.32
C THR A 207 -22.37 -9.46 -2.90
N TYR A 208 -23.53 -8.86 -2.57
CA TYR A 208 -24.09 -8.45 -1.26
C TYR A 208 -23.58 -9.21 -0.02
N VAL A 209 -22.53 -8.70 0.62
CA VAL A 209 -22.31 -8.87 2.07
C VAL A 209 -21.98 -7.49 2.63
N LYS A 210 -22.55 -7.15 3.79
CA LYS A 210 -22.46 -5.82 4.43
C LYS A 210 -21.01 -5.34 4.47
N PHE A 211 -20.64 -4.50 3.51
CA PHE A 211 -19.31 -3.94 3.43
C PHE A 211 -19.04 -3.02 4.63
N PRO A 212 -17.78 -2.92 5.08
CA PRO A 212 -17.39 -1.91 6.05
C PRO A 212 -17.72 -0.52 5.51
N TYR A 213 -18.47 0.27 6.29
CA TYR A 213 -18.89 1.64 5.99
C TYR A 213 -17.74 2.57 5.52
N LEU A 214 -16.49 2.18 5.77
CA LEU A 214 -15.28 2.86 5.33
C LEU A 214 -15.12 2.95 3.81
N ILE A 215 -15.62 1.99 3.01
CA ILE A 215 -15.52 2.06 1.54
C ILE A 215 -16.41 3.19 0.99
N TYR A 216 -17.60 3.37 1.57
CA TYR A 216 -18.50 4.46 1.22
C TYR A 216 -17.96 5.84 1.59
N ILE A 217 -16.95 5.91 2.48
CA ILE A 217 -16.27 7.16 2.84
C ILE A 217 -14.99 7.31 1.99
N ALA A 218 -14.18 6.26 1.86
CA ALA A 218 -12.92 6.28 1.14
C ALA A 218 -13.12 6.56 -0.36
N ALA A 219 -14.14 5.97 -0.99
CA ALA A 219 -14.43 6.17 -2.41
C ALA A 219 -14.77 7.63 -2.76
N PRO A 220 -15.75 8.30 -2.13
CA PRO A 220 -16.03 9.70 -2.44
C PRO A 220 -14.93 10.65 -1.99
N LEU A 221 -14.19 10.36 -0.90
CA LEU A 221 -13.06 11.19 -0.47
C LEU A 221 -11.91 11.11 -1.48
N TYR A 222 -11.70 9.93 -2.07
CA TYR A 222 -10.76 9.74 -3.18
C TYR A 222 -11.24 10.40 -4.48
N VAL A 223 -12.53 10.26 -4.83
CA VAL A 223 -13.13 10.94 -5.99
C VAL A 223 -13.03 12.46 -5.84
N ALA A 224 -13.29 12.99 -4.65
CA ALA A 224 -13.14 14.41 -4.33
C ALA A 224 -11.68 14.87 -4.44
N TYR A 225 -10.72 14.05 -4.01
CA TYR A 225 -9.30 14.31 -4.21
C TYR A 225 -8.92 14.36 -5.70
N VAL A 226 -9.41 13.40 -6.50
CA VAL A 226 -9.19 13.37 -7.95
C VAL A 226 -9.84 14.58 -8.64
N ALA A 227 -11.07 14.93 -8.25
CA ALA A 227 -11.79 16.08 -8.78
C ALA A 227 -11.08 17.39 -8.44
N TYR A 228 -10.65 17.57 -7.18
CA TYR A 228 -9.83 18.72 -6.75
C TYR A 228 -8.54 18.82 -7.57
N ARG A 229 -7.87 17.68 -7.83
CA ARG A 229 -6.65 17.62 -8.64
C ARG A 229 -6.92 17.99 -10.11
N PHE A 230 -8.05 17.58 -10.67
CA PHE A 230 -8.43 17.90 -12.05
C PHE A 230 -8.75 19.39 -12.22
N VAL A 231 -9.46 19.97 -11.25
CA VAL A 231 -9.77 21.41 -11.22
C VAL A 231 -8.49 22.24 -11.05
N LYS A 232 -7.62 21.88 -10.12
CA LYS A 232 -6.35 22.59 -9.89
C LYS A 232 -5.35 22.43 -11.04
N GLY A 233 -5.39 21.30 -11.75
CA GLY A 233 -4.59 21.05 -12.96
C GLY A 233 -5.02 21.88 -14.17
N ARG A 234 -6.28 22.31 -14.25
CA ARG A 234 -6.76 23.24 -15.31
C ARG A 234 -6.34 24.68 -15.06
N ASN A 235 -6.33 25.14 -13.80
CA ASN A 235 -5.95 26.52 -13.49
C ASN A 235 -4.47 26.86 -13.75
N LYS A 236 -3.60 25.84 -13.89
CA LYS A 236 -2.19 26.05 -14.24
C LYS A 236 -1.93 26.19 -15.74
N LYS A 237 -2.96 26.03 -16.59
CA LYS A 237 -2.87 26.15 -18.07
C LYS A 237 -3.44 27.46 -18.63
N HIS A 238 -3.84 28.40 -17.77
CA HIS A 238 -4.43 29.68 -18.18
C HIS A 238 -3.66 30.91 -17.68
N THR A 239 -2.40 30.72 -17.28
CA THR A 239 -1.53 31.82 -16.83
C THR A 239 -0.13 31.79 -17.44
N ASP A 240 0.09 30.93 -18.44
CA ASP A 240 1.27 30.93 -19.30
C ASP A 240 0.86 31.34 -20.72
#